data_AF-A0A3C1FT47-F1
#
_entry.id   AF-A0A3C1FT47-F1
#
_cell.length_a   1.000
_cell.length_b   1.000
_cell.length_c   1.000
_cell.angle_alpha   90.00
_cell.angle_beta   90.00
_cell.angle_gamma   90.00
#
_symmetry.space_group_name_H-M   'P 1'
#
loop_
_entity.id
_entity.type
_entity.pdbx_description
1 polymer ?
#
loop_
_entity_poly.entity_id
_entity_poly.type
_entity_poly.pdbx_seq_one_letter_code
_entity_poly.pdbx_strand_id
1 'polypeptide(L)'
;MLTGFIIVISGLVQLISVFFALRLIRVTGGIIAWIFISSAIGLMGVRRMFSLAEVAFNNPSYHPNLSYELLGLLTSLLMLLGIVLISPLFKTIRQSKEALRDSEQRLFKFLEKLPVGVFIISADGKPFYANKLARDMLGKGIFPNVKKEQLSEVYEAYIEGTDELYPAEKMPIIQALSGVSSRISDMEIRKPEGNIFLDVFGTPIYDENKVLKFAVTAFANITDRKRGEQEREQLITELQKALAEIKTLRGILPICCSCKKIRDDKGLWTQMEAYVREHTEADFTHGYCPECAKKALEEAHLFLNESQQE
;
A
#
# COMPACT_ATOMS: atom_id res chain seq x y z
N MET A 1 -4.09 -76.20 13.35
CA MET A 1 -3.25 -75.52 12.33
C MET A 1 -3.90 -74.24 11.80
N LEU A 2 -5.12 -74.27 11.25
CA LEU A 2 -5.79 -73.07 10.71
C LEU A 2 -6.00 -71.94 11.74
N THR A 3 -6.45 -72.28 12.95
CA THR A 3 -6.67 -71.31 14.05
C THR A 3 -5.38 -70.60 14.49
N GLY A 4 -4.28 -71.33 14.61
CA GLY A 4 -2.96 -70.76 14.92
C GLY A 4 -2.49 -69.74 13.87
N PHE A 5 -2.73 -70.02 12.59
CA PHE A 5 -2.40 -69.10 11.50
C PHE A 5 -3.22 -67.81 11.55
N ILE A 6 -4.52 -67.90 11.85
CA ILE A 6 -5.41 -66.74 12.03
C ILE A 6 -4.94 -65.86 13.21
N ILE A 7 -4.52 -66.48 14.32
CA ILE A 7 -3.98 -65.75 15.49
C ILE A 7 -2.73 -64.95 15.11
N VAL A 8 -1.79 -65.57 14.39
CA VAL A 8 -0.55 -64.93 13.94
C VAL A 8 -0.85 -63.76 13.01
N ILE A 9 -1.69 -63.94 11.99
CA ILE A 9 -2.05 -62.88 11.04
C ILE A 9 -2.71 -61.71 11.78
N SER A 10 -3.68 -61.99 12.64
CA SER A 10 -4.37 -60.92 13.36
C SER A 10 -3.43 -60.15 14.29
N GLY A 11 -2.46 -60.83 14.93
CA GLY A 11 -1.43 -60.17 15.73
C GLY A 11 -0.55 -59.23 14.90
N LEU A 12 -0.11 -59.67 13.71
CA LEU A 12 0.65 -58.82 12.78
C LEU A 12 -0.14 -57.58 12.34
N VAL A 13 -1.42 -57.74 11.99
CA VAL A 13 -2.30 -56.63 11.61
C VAL A 13 -2.50 -55.62 12.75
N GLN A 14 -2.57 -56.09 13.99
CA GLN A 14 -2.67 -55.21 15.16
C GLN A 14 -1.38 -54.42 15.41
N LEU A 15 -0.22 -55.05 15.25
CA LEU A 15 1.08 -54.35 15.36
C LEU A 15 1.20 -53.26 14.28
N ILE A 16 0.79 -53.55 13.05
CA ILE A 16 0.76 -52.57 11.96
C ILE A 16 -0.21 -51.42 12.31
N SER A 17 -1.41 -51.74 12.81
CA SER A 17 -2.39 -50.74 13.25
C SER A 17 -1.82 -49.81 14.34
N VAL A 18 -1.16 -50.36 15.36
CA VAL A 18 -0.49 -49.57 16.41
C VAL A 18 0.59 -48.67 15.81
N PHE A 19 1.42 -49.18 14.90
CA PHE A 19 2.46 -48.39 14.25
C PHE A 19 1.88 -47.19 13.48
N PHE A 20 0.81 -47.39 12.69
CA PHE A 20 0.16 -46.29 11.97
C PHE A 20 -0.53 -45.31 12.92
N ALA A 21 -1.19 -45.79 13.97
CA ALA A 21 -1.79 -44.94 15.01
C ALA A 21 -0.74 -44.06 15.71
N LEU A 22 0.40 -44.63 16.09
CA LEU A 22 1.51 -43.87 16.70
C LEU A 22 2.13 -42.86 15.72
N ARG A 23 2.25 -43.21 14.44
CA ARG A 23 2.77 -42.28 13.42
C ARG A 23 1.85 -41.06 13.24
N LEU A 24 0.54 -41.24 13.37
CA LEU A 24 -0.44 -40.17 13.27
C LEU A 24 -0.35 -39.13 14.41
N ILE A 25 0.24 -39.48 15.56
CA ILE A 25 0.52 -38.52 16.66
C ILE A 25 1.31 -37.31 16.16
N ARG A 26 2.34 -37.56 15.32
CA ARG A 26 3.19 -36.48 14.77
C ARG A 26 2.42 -35.56 13.83
N VAL A 27 1.35 -36.06 13.22
CA VAL A 27 0.53 -35.33 12.26
C VAL A 27 -0.53 -34.50 12.98
N THR A 28 -1.23 -35.07 13.97
CA THR A 28 -2.39 -34.42 14.61
C THR A 28 -2.06 -33.62 15.87
N GLY A 29 -0.94 -33.88 16.55
CA GLY A 29 -0.56 -33.21 17.80
C GLY A 29 -1.40 -33.60 19.04
N GLY A 30 -2.53 -34.30 18.86
CA GLY A 30 -3.38 -34.82 19.94
C GLY A 30 -2.84 -36.12 20.52
N ILE A 31 -1.85 -36.02 21.41
CA ILE A 31 -1.10 -37.16 21.96
C ILE A 31 -2.01 -38.12 22.74
N ILE A 32 -2.96 -37.61 23.53
CA ILE A 32 -3.77 -38.39 24.46
C ILE A 32 -4.70 -39.38 23.74
N ALA A 33 -5.44 -38.93 22.72
CA ALA A 33 -6.38 -39.78 21.99
C ALA A 33 -5.68 -40.97 21.30
N TRP A 34 -4.54 -40.71 20.68
CA TRP A 34 -3.76 -41.75 20.02
C TRP A 34 -3.05 -42.69 21.00
N ILE A 35 -2.68 -42.24 22.21
CA ILE A 35 -2.21 -43.14 23.28
C ILE A 35 -3.31 -44.13 23.66
N PHE A 36 -4.55 -43.66 23.86
CA PHE A 36 -5.68 -44.56 24.18
C PHE A 36 -6.00 -45.53 23.04
N ILE A 37 -6.04 -45.06 21.78
CA ILE A 37 -6.28 -45.93 20.61
C ILE A 37 -5.16 -46.96 20.46
N SER A 38 -3.90 -46.53 20.56
CA SER A 38 -2.74 -47.43 20.43
C SER A 38 -2.67 -48.43 21.59
N SER A 39 -2.98 -48.00 22.82
CA SER A 39 -3.03 -48.87 24.00
C SER A 39 -4.15 -49.90 23.89
N ALA A 40 -5.34 -49.50 23.41
CA ALA A 40 -6.46 -50.42 23.21
C ALA A 40 -6.13 -51.50 22.16
N ILE A 41 -5.54 -51.11 21.03
CA ILE A 41 -5.10 -52.06 19.99
C ILE A 41 -3.96 -52.96 20.52
N GLY A 42 -3.02 -52.38 21.28
CA GLY A 42 -1.92 -53.12 21.91
C GLY A 42 -2.40 -54.16 22.92
N LEU A 43 -3.36 -53.82 23.79
CA LEU A 43 -3.97 -54.76 24.74
C LEU A 43 -4.69 -55.91 24.02
N MET A 44 -5.35 -55.64 22.89
CA MET A 44 -5.92 -56.68 22.04
C MET A 44 -4.85 -57.61 21.44
N GLY A 45 -3.68 -57.07 21.09
CA GLY A 45 -2.51 -57.84 20.66
C GLY A 45 -1.90 -58.70 21.75
N VAL A 46 -1.75 -58.17 22.96
CA VAL A 46 -1.25 -58.91 24.12
C VAL A 46 -2.17 -60.07 24.45
N ARG A 47 -3.50 -59.86 24.46
CA ARG A 47 -4.49 -60.93 24.65
C ARG A 47 -4.30 -62.06 23.63
N ARG A 48 -4.01 -61.73 22.37
CA ARG A 48 -3.75 -62.72 21.31
C ARG A 48 -2.42 -63.46 21.47
N MET A 49 -1.38 -62.82 22.02
CA MET A 49 -0.12 -63.49 22.31
C MET A 49 -0.28 -64.59 23.38
N PHE A 50 -1.13 -64.38 24.38
CA PHE A 50 -1.48 -65.43 25.34
C PHE A 50 -2.17 -66.63 24.66
N SER A 51 -3.17 -66.38 23.81
CA SER A 51 -3.81 -67.45 23.01
C SER A 51 -2.79 -68.20 22.14
N LEU A 52 -1.85 -67.49 21.52
CA LEU A 52 -0.81 -68.11 20.68
C LEU A 52 0.14 -68.98 21.51
N ALA A 53 0.52 -68.53 22.71
CA ALA A 53 1.39 -69.30 23.60
C ALA A 53 0.70 -70.60 24.04
N GLU A 54 -0.58 -70.57 24.39
CA GLU A 54 -1.35 -71.78 24.75
C GLU A 54 -1.41 -72.80 23.61
N VAL A 55 -1.57 -72.33 22.37
CA VAL A 55 -1.51 -73.19 21.17
C VAL A 55 -0.09 -73.73 20.92
N ALA A 56 0.93 -72.91 21.07
CA ALA A 56 2.32 -73.27 20.79
C ALA A 56 2.89 -74.29 21.80
N PHE A 57 2.51 -74.18 23.07
CA PHE A 57 2.90 -75.13 24.12
C PHE A 57 1.98 -76.36 24.22
N ASN A 58 1.07 -76.53 23.25
CA ASN A 58 0.17 -77.68 23.13
C ASN A 58 -0.61 -77.96 24.43
N ASN A 59 -1.12 -76.91 25.08
CA ASN A 59 -1.82 -77.01 26.36
C ASN A 59 -3.13 -77.80 26.17
N PRO A 60 -3.30 -78.98 26.80
CA PRO A 60 -4.43 -79.87 26.54
C PRO A 60 -5.78 -79.31 27.02
N SER A 61 -5.78 -78.32 27.91
CA SER A 61 -6.99 -77.65 28.40
C SER A 61 -7.46 -76.50 27.50
N TYR A 62 -6.68 -76.13 26.48
CA TYR A 62 -6.98 -75.03 25.59
C TYR A 62 -7.56 -75.52 24.26
N HIS A 63 -8.81 -75.17 24.00
CA HIS A 63 -9.47 -75.45 22.72
C HIS A 63 -9.79 -74.13 22.01
N PRO A 64 -9.01 -73.73 20.99
CA PRO A 64 -9.23 -72.47 20.28
C PRO A 64 -10.58 -72.49 19.55
N ASN A 65 -11.42 -71.49 19.82
CA ASN A 65 -12.72 -71.37 19.18
C ASN A 65 -12.62 -70.50 17.92
N LEU A 66 -12.90 -71.11 16.77
CA LEU A 66 -12.75 -70.49 15.45
C LEU A 66 -13.57 -69.21 15.28
N SER A 67 -14.77 -69.12 15.86
CA SER A 67 -15.64 -67.93 15.70
C SER A 67 -15.06 -66.69 16.40
N TYR A 68 -14.48 -66.86 17.59
CA TYR A 68 -13.81 -65.77 18.31
C TYR A 68 -12.53 -65.33 17.59
N GLU A 69 -11.79 -66.27 17.00
CA GLU A 69 -10.56 -65.94 16.26
C GLU A 69 -10.83 -65.14 14.98
N LEU A 70 -11.87 -65.53 14.23
CA LEU A 70 -12.35 -64.80 13.05
C LEU A 70 -12.88 -63.42 13.42
N LEU A 71 -13.65 -63.30 14.50
CA LEU A 71 -14.15 -62.01 14.99
C LEU A 71 -12.99 -61.06 15.30
N GLY A 72 -11.96 -61.53 15.99
CA GLY A 72 -10.81 -60.69 16.29
C GLY A 72 -9.97 -60.33 15.05
N LEU A 73 -9.92 -61.19 14.02
CA LEU A 73 -9.21 -60.89 12.77
C LEU A 73 -9.95 -59.78 12.03
N LEU A 74 -11.28 -59.89 11.98
CA LEU A 74 -12.17 -58.89 11.40
C LEU A 74 -12.03 -57.54 12.12
N THR A 75 -12.06 -57.51 13.46
CA THR A 75 -11.87 -56.24 14.20
C THR A 75 -10.49 -55.63 13.95
N SER A 76 -9.45 -56.45 13.85
CA SER A 76 -8.09 -55.97 13.55
C SER A 76 -7.99 -55.36 12.16
N LEU A 77 -8.60 -56.00 11.17
CA LEU A 77 -8.65 -55.50 9.79
C LEU A 77 -9.46 -54.20 9.70
N LEU A 78 -10.61 -54.13 10.38
CA LEU A 78 -11.45 -52.93 10.43
C LEU A 78 -10.74 -51.76 11.13
N MET A 79 -10.00 -52.02 12.21
CA MET A 79 -9.18 -51.00 12.89
C MET A 79 -8.07 -50.47 11.98
N LEU A 80 -7.34 -51.36 11.29
CA LEU A 80 -6.29 -50.95 10.36
C LEU A 80 -6.87 -50.08 9.23
N LEU A 81 -7.96 -50.54 8.63
CA LEU A 81 -8.64 -49.83 7.53
C LEU A 81 -9.15 -48.45 7.98
N GLY A 82 -9.74 -48.37 9.17
CA GLY A 82 -10.16 -47.09 9.76
C GLY A 82 -9.00 -46.11 9.94
N ILE A 83 -7.88 -46.56 10.50
CA ILE A 83 -6.69 -45.71 10.71
C ILE A 83 -6.14 -45.21 9.37
N VAL A 84 -6.05 -46.09 8.37
CA VAL A 84 -5.56 -45.75 7.04
C VAL A 84 -6.48 -44.75 6.33
N LEU A 85 -7.80 -44.93 6.41
CA LEU A 85 -8.78 -44.03 5.78
C LEU A 85 -8.83 -42.64 6.42
N ILE A 86 -8.61 -42.55 7.74
CA ILE A 86 -8.64 -41.28 8.48
C ILE A 86 -7.32 -40.49 8.31
N SER A 87 -6.20 -41.17 8.05
CA SER A 87 -4.89 -40.53 7.89
C SER A 87 -4.85 -39.36 6.87
N PRO A 88 -5.39 -39.48 5.64
CA PRO A 88 -5.36 -38.39 4.68
C PRO A 88 -6.20 -37.19 5.14
N LEU A 89 -7.34 -37.40 5.80
CA LEU A 89 -8.20 -36.33 6.31
C LEU A 89 -7.44 -35.39 7.26
N PHE A 90 -6.72 -35.96 8.23
CA PHE A 90 -5.92 -35.16 9.17
C PHE A 90 -4.77 -34.42 8.49
N LYS A 91 -4.13 -35.05 7.51
CA LYS A 91 -3.05 -34.43 6.75
C LYS A 91 -3.59 -33.23 5.96
N THR A 92 -4.73 -33.37 5.28
CA THR A 92 -5.39 -32.30 4.55
C THR A 92 -5.77 -31.14 5.46
N ILE A 93 -6.38 -31.40 6.62
CA ILE A 93 -6.76 -30.36 7.58
C ILE A 93 -5.53 -29.56 8.04
N ARG A 94 -4.43 -30.25 8.37
CA ARG A 94 -3.19 -29.59 8.79
C ARG A 94 -2.58 -28.74 7.68
N GLN A 95 -2.51 -29.28 6.46
CA GLN A 95 -1.99 -28.56 5.30
C GLN A 95 -2.84 -27.32 4.99
N SER A 96 -4.17 -27.42 5.04
CA SER A 96 -5.05 -26.25 4.85
C SER A 96 -4.85 -25.20 5.94
N LYS A 97 -4.66 -25.61 7.20
CA LYS A 97 -4.39 -24.66 8.31
C LYS A 97 -3.04 -23.97 8.16
N GLU A 98 -2.00 -24.71 7.77
CA GLU A 98 -0.66 -24.16 7.52
C GLU A 98 -0.67 -23.23 6.29
N ALA A 99 -1.34 -23.61 5.20
CA ALA A 99 -1.48 -22.79 4.01
C ALA A 99 -2.28 -21.50 4.27
N LEU A 100 -3.38 -21.59 5.05
CA LEU A 100 -4.13 -20.42 5.46
C LEU A 100 -3.26 -19.46 6.28
N ARG A 101 -2.53 -20.00 7.26
CA ARG A 101 -1.62 -19.20 8.09
C ARG A 101 -0.51 -18.54 7.28
N ASP A 102 0.08 -19.25 6.31
CA ASP A 102 1.10 -18.66 5.42
C ASP A 102 0.50 -17.55 4.54
N SER A 103 -0.71 -17.78 4.00
CA SER A 103 -1.44 -16.78 3.22
C SER A 103 -1.76 -15.52 4.04
N GLU A 104 -2.28 -15.67 5.25
CA GLU A 104 -2.55 -14.55 6.18
C GLU A 104 -1.27 -13.78 6.52
N GLN A 105 -0.19 -14.48 6.87
CA GLN A 105 1.10 -13.84 7.16
C GLN A 105 1.67 -13.12 5.94
N ARG A 106 1.49 -13.67 4.74
CA ARG A 106 1.93 -13.07 3.48
C ARG A 106 1.20 -11.75 3.22
N LEU A 107 -0.11 -11.69 3.45
CA LEU A 107 -0.89 -10.45 3.32
C LEU A 107 -0.35 -9.35 4.23
N PHE A 108 -0.14 -9.63 5.53
CA PHE A 108 0.41 -8.64 6.45
C PHE A 108 1.82 -8.18 6.07
N LYS A 109 2.68 -9.10 5.56
CA LYS A 109 4.01 -8.73 5.06
C LYS A 109 3.95 -7.77 3.88
N PHE A 110 2.97 -7.91 2.98
CA PHE A 110 2.78 -6.95 1.89
C PHE A 110 2.35 -5.59 2.41
N LEU A 111 1.36 -5.55 3.31
CA LEU A 111 0.90 -4.30 3.93
C LEU A 111 2.05 -3.56 4.66
N GLU A 112 2.96 -4.29 5.32
CA GLU A 112 4.15 -3.73 5.96
C GLU A 112 5.16 -3.05 5.00
N LYS A 113 5.11 -3.36 3.70
CA LYS A 113 6.03 -2.83 2.69
C LYS A 113 5.40 -1.82 1.74
N LEU A 114 4.10 -1.56 1.85
CA LEU A 114 3.44 -0.57 1.02
C LEU A 114 3.99 0.84 1.28
N PRO A 115 4.17 1.68 0.24
CA PRO A 115 4.56 3.08 0.38
C PRO A 115 3.39 3.98 0.82
N VAL A 116 2.35 3.40 1.42
CA VAL A 116 1.21 4.11 2.01
C VAL A 116 1.02 3.64 3.45
N GLY A 117 0.68 4.58 4.34
CA GLY A 117 0.23 4.24 5.68
C GLY A 117 -1.10 3.52 5.60
N VAL A 118 -1.21 2.35 6.23
CA VAL A 118 -2.47 1.59 6.32
C VAL A 118 -2.84 1.45 7.79
N PHE A 119 -4.06 1.85 8.12
CA PHE A 119 -4.65 1.71 9.45
C PHE A 119 -6.02 1.05 9.35
N ILE A 120 -6.25 0.00 10.12
CA ILE A 120 -7.47 -0.80 10.11
C ILE A 120 -8.03 -0.82 11.52
N ILE A 121 -9.33 -0.55 11.63
CA ILE A 121 -10.08 -0.69 12.87
C ILE A 121 -11.25 -1.64 12.68
N SER A 122 -11.60 -2.38 13.72
CA SER A 122 -12.81 -3.23 13.73
C SER A 122 -14.07 -2.39 13.89
N ALA A 123 -15.22 -2.98 13.60
CA ALA A 123 -16.53 -2.32 13.71
C ALA A 123 -16.84 -1.77 15.12
N ASP A 124 -16.23 -2.35 16.16
CA ASP A 124 -16.31 -1.85 17.55
C ASP A 124 -15.42 -0.62 17.82
N GLY A 125 -14.70 -0.13 16.79
CA GLY A 125 -13.83 1.04 16.84
C GLY A 125 -12.42 0.74 17.39
N LYS A 126 -12.10 -0.52 17.71
CA LYS A 126 -10.76 -0.86 18.20
C LYS A 126 -9.75 -0.97 17.07
N PRO A 127 -8.50 -0.55 17.28
CA PRO A 127 -7.45 -0.80 16.30
C PRO A 127 -7.22 -2.29 16.07
N PHE A 128 -7.26 -2.69 14.81
CA PHE A 128 -7.00 -4.06 14.37
C PHE A 128 -5.57 -4.21 13.82
N TYR A 129 -5.12 -3.24 13.01
CA TYR A 129 -3.81 -3.29 12.37
C TYR A 129 -3.32 -1.89 11.98
N ALA A 130 -2.02 -1.66 12.06
CA ALA A 130 -1.34 -0.56 11.38
C ALA A 130 -0.06 -1.11 10.76
N ASN A 131 0.32 -0.66 9.56
CA ASN A 131 1.65 -1.00 9.04
C ASN A 131 2.73 -0.09 9.67
N LYS A 132 4.00 -0.41 9.45
CA LYS A 132 5.13 0.38 9.94
C LYS A 132 5.05 1.82 9.45
N LEU A 133 4.78 2.03 8.16
CA LEU A 133 4.74 3.37 7.60
C LEU A 133 3.65 4.24 8.23
N ALA A 134 2.48 3.69 8.56
CA ALA A 134 1.44 4.40 9.31
C ALA A 134 1.93 4.82 10.71
N ARG A 135 2.61 3.92 11.43
CA ARG A 135 3.18 4.24 12.76
C ARG A 135 4.22 5.35 12.67
N ASP A 136 5.10 5.27 11.69
CA ASP A 136 6.16 6.26 11.47
C ASP A 136 5.56 7.62 11.05
N MET A 137 4.58 7.61 10.14
CA MET A 137 3.85 8.81 9.69
C MET A 137 2.98 9.43 10.78
N LEU A 138 2.43 8.67 11.72
CA LEU A 138 1.63 9.24 12.81
C LEU A 138 2.47 9.55 14.06
N GLY A 139 3.68 9.00 14.18
CA GLY A 139 4.64 9.25 15.27
C GLY A 139 4.23 8.70 16.66
N LYS A 140 2.95 8.35 16.85
CA LYS A 140 2.38 8.02 18.16
C LYS A 140 1.91 6.56 18.30
N GLY A 141 2.02 5.75 17.24
CA GLY A 141 1.69 4.31 17.29
C GLY A 141 0.19 4.01 17.26
N ILE A 142 -0.21 2.86 17.82
CA ILE A 142 -1.61 2.40 17.87
C ILE A 142 -2.13 2.53 19.31
N PHE A 143 -3.20 3.30 19.52
CA PHE A 143 -3.82 3.44 20.83
C PHE A 143 -5.16 2.69 20.94
N PRO A 144 -5.25 1.66 21.80
CA PRO A 144 -6.41 0.77 21.85
C PRO A 144 -7.68 1.40 22.45
N ASN A 145 -7.57 2.50 23.19
CA ASN A 145 -8.69 3.10 23.96
C ASN A 145 -9.01 4.55 23.58
N VAL A 146 -8.64 4.99 22.37
CA VAL A 146 -8.97 6.35 21.91
C VAL A 146 -10.41 6.37 21.41
N LYS A 147 -11.21 7.28 21.95
CA LYS A 147 -12.58 7.51 21.46
C LYS A 147 -12.54 8.14 20.07
N LYS A 148 -13.57 7.89 19.26
CA LYS A 148 -13.67 8.38 17.88
C LYS A 148 -13.50 9.90 17.79
N GLU A 149 -14.03 10.61 18.78
CA GLU A 149 -14.04 12.08 18.86
C GLU A 149 -12.65 12.65 19.22
N GLN A 150 -11.76 11.84 19.78
CA GLN A 150 -10.43 12.26 20.25
C GLN A 150 -9.31 11.96 19.25
N LEU A 151 -9.64 11.32 18.11
CA LEU A 151 -8.63 10.92 17.13
C LEU A 151 -7.86 12.12 16.57
N SER A 152 -8.55 13.23 16.32
CA SER A 152 -7.93 14.46 15.79
C SER A 152 -6.93 15.06 16.76
N GLU A 153 -7.24 15.07 18.06
CA GLU A 153 -6.35 15.57 19.10
C GLU A 153 -5.15 14.63 19.31
N VAL A 154 -5.42 13.32 19.41
CA VAL A 154 -4.37 12.32 19.67
C VAL A 154 -3.34 12.35 18.56
N TYR A 155 -3.75 12.39 17.30
CA TYR A 155 -2.83 12.41 16.16
C TYR A 155 -2.44 13.81 15.71
N GLU A 156 -2.86 14.88 16.40
CA GLU A 156 -2.59 16.27 16.01
C GLU A 156 -2.91 16.52 14.53
N ALA A 157 -4.12 16.12 14.14
CA ALA A 157 -4.63 16.27 12.79
C ALA A 157 -5.39 17.59 12.64
N TYR A 158 -4.97 18.41 11.69
CA TYR A 158 -5.50 19.74 11.40
C TYR A 158 -6.01 19.82 9.96
N ILE A 159 -6.89 20.79 9.71
CA ILE A 159 -7.23 21.20 8.35
C ILE A 159 -6.04 22.00 7.79
N GLU A 160 -5.64 21.68 6.57
CA GLU A 160 -4.54 22.35 5.88
C GLU A 160 -4.73 23.88 5.86
N GLY A 161 -3.67 24.59 6.25
CA GLY A 161 -3.64 26.06 6.21
C GLY A 161 -4.43 26.74 7.32
N THR A 162 -4.97 26.00 8.29
CA THR A 162 -5.66 26.54 9.47
C THR A 162 -5.08 25.97 10.77
N ASP A 163 -5.44 26.58 11.90
CA ASP A 163 -5.15 26.06 13.25
C ASP A 163 -6.32 25.26 13.84
N GLU A 164 -7.28 24.88 13.01
CA GLU A 164 -8.44 24.10 13.44
C GLU A 164 -8.16 22.60 13.33
N LEU A 165 -8.50 21.85 14.38
CA LEU A 165 -8.44 20.40 14.36
C LEU A 165 -9.38 19.85 13.28
N TYR A 166 -8.96 18.77 12.62
CA TYR A 166 -9.78 18.12 11.61
C TYR A 166 -11.06 17.56 12.27
N PRO A 167 -12.27 17.87 11.78
CA PRO A 167 -13.51 17.38 12.38
C PRO A 167 -13.57 15.86 12.37
N ALA A 168 -13.77 15.24 13.54
CA ALA A 168 -13.72 13.78 13.70
C ALA A 168 -14.73 13.07 12.79
N GLU A 169 -15.92 13.62 12.60
CA GLU A 169 -17.00 13.07 11.78
C GLU A 169 -16.67 13.08 10.28
N LYS A 170 -15.77 13.98 9.86
CA LYS A 170 -15.30 14.07 8.47
C LYS A 170 -14.07 13.20 8.22
N MET A 171 -13.44 12.66 9.25
CA MET A 171 -12.28 11.79 9.07
C MET A 171 -12.68 10.54 8.27
N PRO A 172 -11.92 10.14 7.24
CA PRO A 172 -12.30 9.02 6.38
C PRO A 172 -12.48 7.70 7.13
N ILE A 173 -11.70 7.47 8.20
CA ILE A 173 -11.84 6.27 9.03
C ILE A 173 -13.16 6.23 9.82
N ILE A 174 -13.67 7.39 10.25
CA ILE A 174 -14.96 7.53 10.94
C ILE A 174 -16.13 7.42 9.96
N GLN A 175 -15.99 8.00 8.78
CA GLN A 175 -16.97 7.83 7.69
C GLN A 175 -17.05 6.37 7.25
N ALA A 176 -15.92 5.68 7.15
CA ALA A 176 -15.86 4.26 6.85
C ALA A 176 -16.52 3.41 7.95
N LEU A 177 -16.36 3.74 9.23
CA LEU A 177 -17.14 3.09 10.31
C LEU A 177 -18.64 3.32 10.20
N SER A 178 -19.06 4.39 9.53
CA SER A 178 -20.47 4.68 9.24
C SER A 178 -20.93 4.03 7.93
N GLY A 179 -20.06 3.25 7.26
CA GLY A 179 -20.36 2.58 6.00
C GLY A 179 -20.16 3.45 4.75
N VAL A 180 -19.52 4.61 4.87
CA VAL A 180 -19.30 5.54 3.75
C VAL A 180 -17.82 5.53 3.36
N SER A 181 -17.54 5.25 2.09
CA SER A 181 -16.20 5.44 1.53
C SER A 181 -15.95 6.92 1.24
N SER A 182 -14.77 7.42 1.58
CA SER A 182 -14.40 8.83 1.32
C SER A 182 -12.91 9.02 1.09
N ARG A 183 -12.58 10.17 0.50
CA ARG A 183 -11.20 10.62 0.27
C ARG A 183 -11.10 12.11 0.57
N ILE A 184 -10.03 12.51 1.23
CA ILE A 184 -9.67 13.90 1.52
C ILE A 184 -8.18 14.13 1.23
N SER A 185 -7.80 15.36 0.95
CA SER A 185 -6.40 15.74 0.69
C SER A 185 -5.98 17.04 1.38
N ASP A 186 -6.82 17.52 2.31
CA ASP A 186 -6.70 18.75 3.10
C ASP A 186 -6.35 18.44 4.57
N MET A 187 -5.81 17.25 4.85
CA MET A 187 -5.39 16.86 6.19
C MET A 187 -3.89 17.07 6.38
N GLU A 188 -3.55 17.72 7.49
CA GLU A 188 -2.18 17.98 7.92
C GLU A 188 -1.95 17.34 9.29
N ILE A 189 -0.89 16.54 9.43
CA ILE A 189 -0.43 16.04 10.73
C ILE A 189 0.76 16.87 11.17
N ARG A 190 0.62 17.53 12.32
CA ARG A 190 1.69 18.34 12.90
C ARG A 190 2.59 17.49 13.77
N LYS A 191 3.90 17.67 13.62
CA LYS A 191 4.91 16.95 14.39
C LYS A 191 6.07 17.87 14.78
N PRO A 192 6.83 17.52 15.84
CA PRO A 192 8.05 18.25 16.20
C PRO A 192 9.09 18.33 15.06
N GLU A 193 9.15 17.29 14.22
CA GLU A 193 10.10 17.17 13.10
C GLU A 193 9.65 17.91 11.83
N GLY A 194 8.41 18.42 11.81
CA GLY A 194 7.81 19.09 10.66
C GLY A 194 6.46 18.51 10.26
N ASN A 195 5.64 19.35 9.64
CA ASN A 195 4.28 18.99 9.27
C ASN A 195 4.27 18.10 8.03
N ILE A 196 3.37 17.13 8.01
CA ILE A 196 3.15 16.25 6.86
C ILE A 196 1.73 16.44 6.31
N PHE A 197 1.62 16.57 5.00
CA PHE A 197 0.35 16.64 4.30
C PHE A 197 -0.05 15.24 3.83
N LEU A 198 -1.29 14.86 4.08
CA LEU A 198 -1.80 13.53 3.78
C LEU A 198 -2.92 13.57 2.74
N ASP A 199 -2.86 12.63 1.81
CA ASP A 199 -4.00 12.22 0.98
C ASP A 199 -4.57 10.94 1.59
N VAL A 200 -5.77 11.01 2.15
CA VAL A 200 -6.35 9.99 3.03
C VAL A 200 -7.61 9.42 2.40
N PHE A 201 -7.66 8.10 2.31
CA PHE A 201 -8.81 7.32 1.87
C PHE A 201 -9.34 6.53 3.04
N GLY A 202 -10.66 6.40 3.13
CA GLY A 202 -11.36 5.55 4.10
C GLY A 202 -12.39 4.69 3.38
N THR A 203 -12.44 3.40 3.69
CA THR A 203 -13.41 2.48 3.10
C THR A 203 -13.88 1.42 4.10
N PRO A 204 -15.20 1.11 4.16
CA PRO A 204 -15.72 0.01 4.96
C PRO A 204 -15.42 -1.34 4.29
N ILE A 205 -15.20 -2.36 5.13
CA ILE A 205 -15.14 -3.76 4.73
C ILE A 205 -16.27 -4.50 5.43
N TYR A 206 -17.08 -5.18 4.62
CA TYR A 206 -18.21 -5.98 5.07
C TYR A 206 -17.88 -7.48 5.05
N ASP A 207 -18.60 -8.26 5.84
CA ASP A 207 -18.62 -9.71 5.73
C ASP A 207 -19.57 -10.20 4.63
N GLU A 208 -19.71 -11.52 4.49
CA GLU A 208 -20.59 -12.16 3.50
C GLU A 208 -22.07 -11.79 3.69
N ASN A 209 -22.47 -11.39 4.90
CA ASN A 209 -23.84 -10.98 5.25
C ASN A 209 -24.05 -9.47 5.10
N LYS A 210 -23.09 -8.74 4.54
CA LYS A 210 -23.08 -7.26 4.43
C LYS A 210 -23.06 -6.54 5.78
N VAL A 211 -22.60 -7.21 6.84
CA VAL A 211 -22.39 -6.58 8.14
C VAL A 211 -21.00 -5.96 8.16
N LEU A 212 -20.90 -4.71 8.63
CA LEU A 212 -19.62 -4.01 8.75
C LEU A 212 -18.69 -4.79 9.68
N LYS A 213 -17.50 -5.14 9.20
CA LYS A 213 -16.49 -5.89 9.96
C LYS A 213 -15.28 -5.03 10.29
N PHE A 214 -14.81 -4.27 9.31
CA PHE A 214 -13.66 -3.37 9.47
C PHE A 214 -13.89 -2.04 8.76
N ALA A 215 -13.17 -1.02 9.20
CA ALA A 215 -12.94 0.20 8.44
C ALA A 215 -11.45 0.32 8.18
N VAL A 216 -11.08 0.57 6.93
CA VAL A 216 -9.68 0.69 6.50
C VAL A 216 -9.44 2.11 6.04
N THR A 217 -8.38 2.71 6.57
CA THR A 217 -7.83 3.95 6.03
C THR A 217 -6.45 3.69 5.43
N ALA A 218 -6.24 4.24 4.24
CA ALA A 218 -4.94 4.31 3.59
C ALA A 218 -4.58 5.78 3.40
N PHE A 219 -3.34 6.17 3.72
CA PHE A 219 -2.89 7.54 3.57
C PHE A 219 -1.49 7.63 2.99
N ALA A 220 -1.32 8.54 2.04
CA ALA A 220 -0.05 8.83 1.40
C ALA A 220 0.46 10.19 1.86
N ASN A 221 1.76 10.29 2.15
CA ASN A 221 2.40 11.57 2.38
C ASN A 221 2.59 12.28 1.02
N ILE A 222 1.98 13.46 0.89
CA ILE A 222 2.02 14.29 -0.32
C ILE A 222 2.81 15.59 -0.10
N THR A 223 3.61 15.67 0.97
CA THR A 223 4.39 16.87 1.32
C THR A 223 5.36 17.26 0.21
N ASP A 224 6.19 16.32 -0.26
CA ASP A 224 7.17 16.60 -1.32
C ASP A 224 6.46 16.93 -2.64
N ARG A 225 5.33 16.27 -2.91
CA ARG A 225 4.49 16.58 -4.07
C ARG A 225 3.97 18.01 -4.02
N LYS A 226 3.42 18.45 -2.90
CA LYS A 226 2.93 19.82 -2.71
C LYS A 226 4.04 20.86 -2.78
N ARG A 227 5.20 20.59 -2.19
CA ARG A 227 6.38 21.47 -2.28
C ARG A 227 6.81 21.67 -3.73
N GLY A 228 6.90 20.58 -4.50
CA GLY A 228 7.23 20.65 -5.92
C GLY A 228 6.16 21.38 -6.76
N GLU A 229 4.88 21.20 -6.44
CA GLU A 229 3.79 21.93 -7.09
C GLU A 229 3.89 23.45 -6.81
N GLN A 230 4.16 23.85 -5.57
CA GLN A 230 4.34 25.25 -5.16
C GLN A 230 5.59 25.88 -5.79
N GLU A 231 6.73 25.20 -5.75
CA GLU A 231 7.97 25.68 -6.39
C GLU A 231 7.78 25.88 -7.89
N ARG A 232 7.09 24.95 -8.56
CA ARG A 232 6.74 25.08 -9.97
C ARG A 232 5.89 26.32 -10.25
N GLU A 233 4.86 26.58 -9.43
CA GLU A 233 4.00 27.76 -9.58
C GLU A 233 4.76 29.08 -9.36
N GLN A 234 5.67 29.11 -8.38
CA GLN A 234 6.55 30.25 -8.13
C GLN A 234 7.46 30.51 -9.34
N LEU A 235 8.13 29.48 -9.87
CA LEU A 235 8.98 29.60 -11.04
C LEU A 235 8.20 30.05 -12.29
N ILE A 236 6.98 29.55 -12.50
CA ILE A 236 6.11 30.01 -13.58
C ILE A 236 5.83 31.51 -13.45
N THR A 237 5.52 31.96 -12.23
CA THR A 237 5.24 33.38 -11.95
C THR A 237 6.48 34.26 -12.18
N GLU A 238 7.65 33.80 -11.74
CA GLU A 238 8.92 34.49 -11.95
C GLU A 238 9.29 34.58 -13.43
N LEU A 239 9.15 33.48 -14.18
CA LEU A 239 9.36 33.46 -15.63
C LEU A 239 8.41 34.41 -16.37
N GLN A 240 7.12 34.44 -15.97
CA GLN A 240 6.15 35.38 -16.53
C GLN A 240 6.54 36.84 -16.28
N LYS A 241 7.04 37.15 -15.08
CA LYS A 241 7.52 38.49 -14.74
C LYS A 241 8.77 38.86 -15.54
N ALA A 242 9.76 37.97 -15.61
CA ALA A 242 10.97 38.19 -16.39
C ALA A 242 10.66 38.41 -17.89
N LEU A 243 9.74 37.63 -18.46
CA LEU A 243 9.28 37.82 -19.85
C LEU A 243 8.56 39.15 -20.06
N ALA A 244 7.90 39.70 -19.04
CA ALA A 244 7.27 41.02 -19.10
C ALA A 244 8.29 42.16 -18.99
N GLU A 245 9.41 41.94 -18.29
CA GLU A 245 10.48 42.94 -18.09
C GLU A 245 11.44 43.03 -19.28
N ILE A 246 11.51 42.03 -20.16
CA ILE A 246 12.26 42.15 -21.42
C ILE A 246 11.53 43.18 -22.29
N LYS A 247 12.15 44.36 -22.44
CA LYS A 247 11.77 45.42 -23.38
C LYS A 247 11.87 44.91 -24.83
N THR A 248 10.86 44.17 -25.27
CA THR A 248 10.79 43.73 -26.65
C THR A 248 9.95 44.71 -27.45
N LEU A 249 10.52 45.30 -28.49
CA LEU A 249 9.77 45.76 -29.66
C LEU A 249 9.04 44.55 -30.26
N ARG A 250 7.84 44.23 -29.76
CA ARG A 250 7.00 43.17 -30.33
C ARG A 250 6.07 43.79 -31.36
N GLY A 251 6.14 43.27 -32.59
CA GLY A 251 5.17 43.54 -33.65
C GLY A 251 5.64 44.50 -34.74
N ILE A 252 4.70 44.89 -35.59
CA ILE A 252 4.88 45.88 -36.66
C ILE A 252 4.64 47.26 -36.06
N LEU A 253 5.67 48.10 -36.02
CA LEU A 253 5.54 49.47 -35.53
C LEU A 253 4.85 50.35 -36.59
N PRO A 254 3.67 50.94 -36.29
CA PRO A 254 3.02 51.87 -37.20
C PRO A 254 3.83 53.18 -37.29
N ILE A 255 4.42 53.43 -38.46
CA ILE A 255 5.20 54.64 -38.73
C ILE A 255 4.45 55.60 -39.66
N CYS A 256 4.57 56.90 -39.42
CA CYS A 256 4.02 57.90 -40.32
C CYS A 256 4.83 57.90 -41.64
N CYS A 257 4.16 57.74 -42.77
CA CYS A 257 4.82 57.72 -44.08
C CYS A 257 5.57 59.02 -44.39
N SER A 258 5.04 60.17 -43.95
CA SER A 258 5.60 61.50 -44.22
C SER A 258 6.72 61.91 -43.27
N CYS A 259 6.52 61.77 -41.95
CA CYS A 259 7.47 62.31 -40.95
C CYS A 259 8.21 61.25 -40.13
N LYS A 260 8.01 59.95 -40.42
CA LYS A 260 8.69 58.79 -39.79
C LYS A 260 8.54 58.65 -38.27
N LYS A 261 7.65 59.44 -37.64
CA LYS A 261 7.24 59.23 -36.24
C LYS A 261 6.62 57.85 -36.06
N ILE A 262 6.84 57.25 -34.90
CA ILE A 262 6.23 55.98 -34.49
C ILE A 262 4.99 56.30 -33.66
N ARG A 263 3.90 55.55 -33.86
CA ARG A 263 2.74 55.60 -32.97
C ARG A 263 2.90 54.56 -31.86
N ASP A 264 2.89 55.01 -30.61
CA ASP A 264 3.01 54.17 -29.43
C ASP A 264 1.72 53.40 -29.10
N ASP A 265 1.75 52.60 -28.05
CA ASP A 265 0.64 51.81 -27.53
C ASP A 265 -0.52 52.66 -26.98
N LYS A 266 -0.25 53.92 -26.62
CA LYS A 266 -1.25 54.92 -26.19
C LYS A 266 -1.85 55.71 -27.36
N GLY A 267 -1.38 55.46 -28.59
CA GLY A 267 -1.84 56.14 -29.80
C GLY A 267 -1.20 57.50 -30.06
N LEU A 268 -0.18 57.89 -29.29
CA LEU A 268 0.57 59.14 -29.46
C LEU A 268 1.71 58.95 -30.48
N TRP A 269 2.04 60.03 -31.20
CA TRP A 269 3.09 60.03 -32.20
C TRP A 269 4.40 60.60 -31.65
N THR A 270 5.42 59.76 -31.55
CA THR A 270 6.75 60.10 -31.00
C THR A 270 7.83 59.99 -32.06
N GLN A 271 8.97 60.67 -31.86
CA GLN A 271 10.12 60.49 -32.75
C GLN A 271 10.67 59.07 -32.64
N MET A 272 11.13 58.53 -33.78
CA MET A 272 11.61 57.16 -33.87
C MET A 272 12.75 56.89 -32.88
N GLU A 273 13.73 57.79 -32.81
CA GLU A 273 14.90 57.65 -31.96
C GLU A 273 14.52 57.65 -30.48
N ALA A 274 13.56 58.51 -30.09
CA ALA A 274 13.04 58.56 -28.73
C ALA A 274 12.30 57.27 -28.36
N TYR A 275 11.42 56.80 -29.26
CA TYR A 275 10.68 55.57 -29.06
C TYR A 275 11.62 54.35 -28.92
N VAL A 276 12.62 54.23 -29.79
CA VAL A 276 13.60 53.13 -29.77
C VAL A 276 14.46 53.18 -28.50
N ARG A 277 14.92 54.35 -28.06
CA ARG A 277 15.68 54.49 -26.79
C ARG A 277 14.85 54.10 -25.56
N GLU A 278 13.56 54.39 -25.56
CA GLU A 278 12.67 54.06 -24.45
C GLU A 278 12.37 52.56 -24.38
N HIS A 279 12.18 51.94 -25.55
CA HIS A 279 11.70 50.57 -25.70
C HIS A 279 12.78 49.53 -26.04
N THR A 280 14.06 49.91 -26.14
CA THR A 280 15.20 49.01 -26.37
C THR A 280 16.44 49.49 -25.62
N GLU A 281 17.54 48.74 -25.70
CA GLU A 281 18.86 49.13 -25.19
C GLU A 281 19.71 49.88 -26.22
N ALA A 282 19.15 50.26 -27.37
CA ALA A 282 19.90 50.92 -28.44
C ALA A 282 20.11 52.42 -28.18
N ASP A 283 21.35 52.88 -28.35
CA ASP A 283 21.74 54.30 -28.36
C ASP A 283 22.05 54.79 -29.78
N PHE A 284 21.82 56.08 -30.03
CA PHE A 284 22.02 56.70 -31.33
C PHE A 284 23.18 57.68 -31.32
N THR A 285 24.14 57.48 -32.21
CA THR A 285 25.18 58.47 -32.56
C THR A 285 24.76 59.29 -33.77
N HIS A 286 25.18 60.56 -33.85
CA HIS A 286 24.86 61.43 -34.98
C HIS A 286 26.06 61.53 -35.93
N GLY A 287 25.82 61.33 -37.23
CA GLY A 287 26.82 61.46 -38.28
C GLY A 287 26.16 61.59 -39.66
N TYR A 288 26.88 62.13 -40.63
CA TYR A 288 26.40 62.18 -42.01
C TYR A 288 26.78 60.89 -42.75
N CYS A 289 25.82 60.30 -43.47
CA CYS A 289 26.15 59.31 -44.49
C CYS A 289 26.88 60.00 -45.67
N PRO A 290 27.59 59.26 -46.54
CA PRO A 290 28.36 59.85 -47.64
C PRO A 290 27.54 60.78 -48.55
N GLU A 291 26.28 60.45 -48.83
CA GLU A 291 25.40 61.28 -49.67
C GLU A 291 25.03 62.59 -49.00
N CYS A 292 24.57 62.54 -47.74
CA CYS A 292 24.22 63.73 -46.98
C CYS A 292 25.45 64.60 -46.69
N ALA A 293 26.61 63.99 -46.44
CA ALA A 293 27.87 64.72 -46.24
C ALA A 293 28.24 65.50 -47.51
N LYS A 294 28.17 64.86 -48.68
CA LYS A 294 28.41 65.51 -49.97
C LYS A 294 27.46 66.66 -50.22
N LYS A 295 26.16 66.45 -50.00
CA LYS A 295 25.13 67.47 -50.18
C LYS A 295 25.32 68.67 -49.24
N ALA A 296 25.63 68.43 -47.97
CA ALA A 296 25.92 69.50 -47.02
C ALA A 296 27.17 70.29 -47.41
N LEU A 297 28.19 69.63 -47.97
CA LEU A 297 29.39 70.30 -48.49
C LEU A 297 29.07 71.17 -49.71
N GLU A 298 28.26 70.66 -50.63
CA GLU A 298 27.80 71.37 -51.83
C GLU A 298 26.94 72.60 -51.46
N GLU A 299 26.00 72.45 -50.53
CA GLU A 299 25.19 73.56 -50.00
C GLU A 299 26.09 74.61 -49.30
N ALA A 300 27.03 74.17 -48.46
CA ALA A 300 27.98 75.09 -47.83
C ALA A 300 28.85 75.85 -48.85
N HIS A 301 29.26 75.20 -49.95
CA HIS A 301 29.96 75.88 -51.05
C HIS A 301 29.08 76.91 -51.76
N LEU A 302 27.80 76.64 -51.97
CA LEU A 302 26.86 77.59 -52.57
C LEU A 302 26.66 78.82 -51.66
N PHE A 303 26.45 78.62 -50.36
CA PHE A 303 26.32 79.72 -49.39
C PHE A 303 27.59 80.59 -49.28
N LEU A 304 28.77 79.98 -49.32
CA LEU A 304 30.05 80.73 -49.30
C LEU A 304 30.26 81.54 -50.59
N ASN A 305 29.71 81.09 -51.71
CA ASN A 305 29.82 81.81 -52.99
C ASN A 305 28.79 82.94 -53.13
N GLU A 306 27.56 82.75 -52.62
CA GLU A 306 26.54 83.82 -52.60
C GLU A 306 26.92 84.96 -51.66
N SER A 307 27.56 84.67 -50.52
CA SER A 307 28.06 85.68 -49.57
C SER A 307 29.30 86.46 -50.03
N GLN A 308 29.88 86.12 -51.19
CA GLN A 308 30.97 86.90 -51.83
C GLN A 308 30.49 87.76 -53.02
N GLN A 309 29.18 87.76 -53.31
CA GLN A 309 28.58 88.56 -54.40
C GLN A 309 27.76 89.78 -53.91
N GLU A 310 27.71 90.03 -52.61
CA GLU A 310 27.30 91.32 -51.99
C GLU A 310 28.52 92.14 -51.57
#